data_AF-A0A7X8D522-F1
#
_entry.id   AF-A0A7X8D522-F1
#
_cell.length_a   1.000
_cell.length_b   1.000
_cell.length_c   1.000
_cell.angle_alpha   90.00
_cell.angle_beta   90.00
_cell.angle_gamma   90.00
#
_symmetry.space_group_name_H-M   'P 1'
#
loop_
_entity.id
_entity.type
_entity.pdbx_description
1 polymer ?
#
loop_
_entity_poly.entity_id
_entity_poly.type
_entity_poly.pdbx_seq_one_letter_code
_entity_poly.pdbx_strand_id
1 'polypeptide(L)' 'MSKLKQTVHLEGDNTHLANFCGPLDENLRQIAVAYDVQLRRRGEHVIIEGDLAEPAA' A
#
# COMPACT_ATOMS: atom_id res chain seq x y z
N MET A 1 10.68 -18.74 -4.39
CA MET A 1 9.27 -18.33 -4.52
C MET A 1 9.26 -16.87 -4.96
N SER A 2 8.57 -16.55 -6.06
CA SER A 2 8.51 -15.18 -6.58
C SER A 2 7.41 -14.43 -5.84
N LYS A 3 7.74 -13.37 -5.10
CA LYS A 3 6.72 -12.53 -4.45
C LYS A 3 5.82 -11.89 -5.51
N LEU A 4 4.50 -11.94 -5.30
CA LEU A 4 3.53 -11.26 -6.16
C LEU A 4 3.67 -9.76 -5.99
N LYS A 5 3.55 -9.01 -7.09
CA LYS A 5 3.60 -7.55 -7.10
C LYS A 5 2.31 -7.02 -7.68
N GLN A 6 1.56 -6.28 -6.88
CA GLN A 6 0.32 -5.62 -7.28
C GLN A 6 0.48 -4.11 -7.11
N THR A 7 -0.04 -3.33 -8.06
CA THR A 7 -0.16 -1.87 -7.91
C THR A 7 -1.63 -1.52 -7.74
N VAL A 8 -1.92 -0.68 -6.75
CA VAL A 8 -3.25 -0.13 -6.47
C VAL A 8 -3.19 1.39 -6.65
N HIS A 9 -4.21 1.94 -7.29
CA HIS A 9 -4.40 3.38 -7.41
C HIS A 9 -5.38 3.83 -6.33
N LEU A 10 -4.96 4.79 -5.49
CA LEU A 10 -5.80 5.40 -4.47
C LEU A 10 -6.49 6.63 -5.05
N GLU A 11 -7.82 6.64 -5.01
CA GLU A 11 -8.59 7.83 -5.39
C GLU A 11 -8.67 8.84 -4.23
N GLY A 12 -8.68 10.12 -4.56
CA GLY A 12 -8.82 11.21 -3.59
C GLY A 12 -7.91 12.40 -3.89
N ASP A 13 -8.20 13.54 -3.26
CA ASP A 13 -7.29 14.69 -3.30
C ASP A 13 -6.08 14.49 -2.35
N ASN A 14 -5.16 15.46 -2.38
CA ASN A 14 -3.95 15.43 -1.55
C ASN A 14 -4.23 15.32 -0.05
N THR A 15 -5.34 15.87 0.44
CA THR A 15 -5.71 15.80 1.86
C THR A 15 -6.18 14.40 2.21
N HIS A 16 -7.01 13.77 1.37
CA HIS A 16 -7.41 12.37 1.55
C HIS A 16 -6.19 11.43 1.52
N LEU A 17 -5.29 11.62 0.55
CA LEU A 17 -4.07 10.81 0.43
C LEU A 17 -3.15 11.00 1.65
N ALA A 18 -2.95 12.23 2.13
CA ALA A 18 -2.13 12.50 3.30
C ALA A 18 -2.69 11.85 4.57
N ASN A 19 -4.02 11.94 4.77
CA ASN A 19 -4.69 11.31 5.89
C ASN A 19 -4.59 9.78 5.84
N PHE A 20 -4.76 9.18 4.65
CA PHE A 20 -4.66 7.74 4.48
C PHE A 20 -3.24 7.23 4.73
N CYS A 21 -2.21 7.91 4.21
CA CYS A 21 -0.83 7.45 4.35
C CYS A 21 -0.28 7.71 5.75
N GLY A 22 -0.74 8.77 6.41
CA GLY A 22 -0.22 9.19 7.72
C GLY A 22 1.19 9.81 7.63
N PRO A 23 1.70 10.30 8.77
CA PRO A 23 3.02 10.92 8.82
C PRO A 23 4.11 9.91 8.44
N LEU A 24 4.95 10.28 7.47
CA LEU A 24 6.01 9.42 6.93
C LEU A 24 5.49 8.05 6.44
N ASP A 25 4.23 7.95 5.98
CA ASP A 25 3.61 6.68 5.56
C ASP A 25 3.40 5.67 6.71
N GLU A 26 3.28 6.12 7.97
CA GLU A 26 3.08 5.24 9.14
C GLU A 26 1.91 4.26 8.99
N ASN A 27 0.78 4.72 8.44
CA ASN A 27 -0.40 3.87 8.25
C ASN A 27 -0.08 2.73 7.26
N LEU A 28 0.65 3.03 6.18
CA LEU A 28 1.09 2.00 5.23
C LEU A 28 2.04 1.01 5.90
N ARG A 29 2.94 1.46 6.78
CA ARG A 29 3.82 0.54 7.52
C ARG A 29 3.02 -0.39 8.43
N GLN A 30 1.99 0.12 9.11
CA GLN A 30 1.12 -0.69 9.97
C GLN A 30 0.35 -1.73 9.15
N ILE A 31 -0.21 -1.36 8.00
CA ILE A 31 -0.87 -2.29 7.07
C ILE A 31 0.13 -3.34 6.57
N ALA A 32 1.32 -2.93 6.16
CA ALA A 32 2.37 -3.83 5.68
C ALA A 32 2.72 -4.90 6.73
N VAL A 33 2.88 -4.51 8.00
CA VAL A 33 3.14 -5.44 9.12
C VAL A 33 1.94 -6.36 9.36
N ALA A 34 0.72 -5.82 9.37
CA ALA A 34 -0.50 -6.60 9.66
C ALA A 34 -0.74 -7.73 8.64
N TYR A 35 -0.36 -7.51 7.38
CA TYR A 35 -0.56 -8.46 6.29
C TYR A 35 0.71 -9.21 5.87
N ASP A 36 1.84 -9.00 6.55
CA ASP A 36 3.16 -9.56 6.20
C ASP A 36 3.55 -9.29 4.72
N VAL A 37 3.29 -8.07 4.25
CA VAL A 37 3.63 -7.61 2.90
C VAL A 37 4.57 -6.41 2.95
N GLN A 38 5.14 -6.03 1.80
CA GLN A 38 5.85 -4.77 1.64
C GLN A 38 4.96 -3.78 0.89
N LEU A 39 4.80 -2.57 1.43
CA LEU A 39 4.10 -1.48 0.77
C LEU A 39 5.08 -0.37 0.40
N ARG A 40 5.01 0.12 -0.84
CA ARG A 40 5.74 1.32 -1.31
C ARG A 40 4.76 2.29 -1.95
N ARG A 41 4.89 3.58 -1.66
CA ARG A 41 4.03 4.61 -2.24
C ARG A 41 4.77 5.50 -3.23
N ARG A 42 4.09 5.87 -4.32
CA ARG A 42 4.51 6.90 -5.28
C ARG A 42 3.29 7.77 -5.64
N GLY A 43 3.12 8.88 -4.92
CA GLY A 43 1.94 9.73 -5.07
C GLY A 43 0.68 8.99 -4.61
N GLU A 44 -0.27 8.81 -5.53
CA GLU A 44 -1.52 8.04 -5.38
C GLU A 44 -1.36 6.54 -5.65
N HIS A 45 -0.21 6.10 -6.18
CA HIS A 45 0.03 4.68 -6.46
C HIS A 45 0.68 4.00 -5.26
N VAL A 46 0.11 2.86 -4.83
CA VAL A 46 0.69 1.98 -3.82
C VAL A 46 1.04 0.65 -4.45
N ILE A 47 2.29 0.24 -4.28
CA ILE A 47 2.83 -1.02 -4.73
C ILE A 47 2.86 -1.97 -3.53
N ILE A 48 2.26 -3.14 -3.70
CA ILE A 48 2.16 -4.22 -2.72
C ILE A 48 3.03 -5.38 -3.21
N GLU A 49 3.97 -5.83 -2.39
CA GLU A 49 4.84 -6.97 -2.70
C GLU A 49 4.73 -8.02 -1.57
N GLY A 50 4.26 -9.23 -1.88
CA GLY A 50 4.01 -10.25 -0.87
C GLY A 50 3.58 -11.59 -1.46
N ASP A 51 3.54 -12.63 -0.63
CA ASP A 51 3.12 -13.97 -1.07
C ASP A 51 1.59 -14.08 -1.21
N LEU A 52 0.84 -13.18 -0.56
CA LEU A 52 -0.63 -13.07 -0.60
C LEU A 52 -1.10 -11.78 -1.29
N ALA A 53 -0.30 -11.18 -2.17
CA ALA A 53 -0.67 -9.94 -2.87
C ALA A 53 -1.70 -10.20 -4.00
N GLU A 54 -2.77 -10.93 -3.69
CA GLU A 54 -3.91 -11.12 -4.57
C GLU A 54 -4.99 -10.08 -4.24
N PRO A 55 -5.55 -9.38 -5.24
CA PRO A 55 -6.67 -8.48 -5.02
C PRO A 55 -7.88 -9.28 -4.54
N ALA A 56 -8.54 -8.82 -3.49
CA ALA A 56 -9.91 -9.24 -3.19
C ALA A 56 -10.79 -8.80 -4.37
N ALA A 57 -11.39 -9.77 -5.07
CA ALA A 57 -12.24 -9.57 -6.24
C ALA A 57 -13.59 -8.94 -5.90
#